data_AF-A0A961DT81-F1
#
_entry.id   AF-A0A961DT81-F1
#
_cell.length_a   1.000
_cell.length_b   1.000
_cell.length_c   1.000
_cell.angle_alpha   90.00
_cell.angle_beta   90.00
_cell.angle_gamma   90.00
#
_symmetry.space_group_name_H-M   'P 1'
#
loop_
_entity.id
_entity.type
_entity.pdbx_description
1 polymer ?
#
loop_
_entity_poly.entity_id
_entity_poly.type
_entity_poly.pdbx_seq_one_letter_code
_entity_poly.pdbx_strand_id
1 'polypeptide(L)' 'MLSKIGWYVLLSAISVVVLFPIYMTLVRAVSSGASTLFAKSPSLTPVDPDWGVFTKAFNTLGMGKPMWQSLVVT' A
#
# COMPACT_ATOMS: atom_id res chain seq x y z
N MET A 1 18.45 -21.43 23.05
CA MET A 1 18.63 -20.46 21.94
C MET A 1 17.86 -20.86 20.67
N LEU A 2 17.96 -22.11 20.21
CA LEU A 2 17.31 -22.60 18.98
C LEU A 2 15.78 -22.38 18.93
N SER A 3 15.08 -22.59 20.05
CA SER A 3 13.63 -22.34 20.16
C SER A 3 13.24 -20.87 19.94
N LYS A 4 14.06 -19.91 20.39
CA LYS A 4 13.79 -18.47 20.17
C LYS A 4 13.94 -18.09 18.70
N ILE A 5 14.94 -18.64 18.03
CA ILE A 5 15.16 -18.41 16.59
C ILE A 5 13.96 -18.93 15.80
N GLY A 6 13.51 -20.17 16.07
CA GLY A 6 12.33 -20.74 15.42
C GLY A 6 11.08 -19.88 15.65
N TRP A 7 10.89 -19.36 16.86
CA TRP A 7 9.78 -18.46 17.19
C TRP A 7 9.82 -17.15 16.40
N TYR A 8 10.98 -16.50 16.33
CA TYR A 8 11.11 -15.25 15.56
C TYR A 8 10.95 -15.46 14.05
N VAL A 9 11.43 -16.58 13.51
CA VAL A 9 11.21 -16.95 12.10
C VAL A 9 9.72 -17.12 11.82
N LEU A 10 9.00 -17.85 12.68
CA LEU A 10 7.56 -18.03 12.56
C LEU A 10 6.81 -16.69 12.62
N LEU A 11 7.11 -15.85 13.61
CA LEU A 11 6.49 -14.53 13.75
C LEU A 11 6.78 -13.64 12.53
N SER A 12 8.00 -13.69 12.00
CA SER A 12 8.37 -12.92 10.81
C SER A 12 7.62 -13.39 9.58
N ALA A 13 7.49 -14.71 9.38
CA ALA A 13 6.72 -15.27 8.28
C ALA A 13 5.24 -14.87 8.36
N ILE A 14 4.64 -14.95 9.55
CA ILE A 14 3.26 -14.51 9.80
C ILE A 14 3.13 -13.00 9.50
N SER A 15 4.08 -12.19 9.96
CA SER A 15 4.09 -10.75 9.71
C SER A 15 4.09 -10.43 8.21
N VAL A 16 4.91 -11.12 7.41
CA VAL A 16 4.93 -10.94 5.94
C VAL A 16 3.57 -11.25 5.33
N VAL A 17 2.92 -12.34 5.73
CA VAL A 17 1.59 -12.72 5.21
C VAL A 17 0.53 -11.67 5.58
N VAL A 18 0.55 -11.20 6.82
CA VAL A 18 -0.41 -10.20 7.31
C VAL A 18 -0.19 -8.83 6.65
N LEU A 19 1.05 -8.43 6.42
CA LEU A 19 1.40 -7.15 5.81
C LEU A 19 1.30 -7.14 4.28
N PHE A 20 1.34 -8.30 3.64
CA PHE A 20 1.24 -8.45 2.19
C PHE A 20 0.10 -7.63 1.54
N PRO A 21 -1.16 -7.66 2.02
CA PRO A 21 -2.24 -6.86 1.43
C PRO A 21 -2.01 -5.35 1.54
N ILE A 22 -1.41 -4.89 2.63
CA ILE A 22 -1.08 -3.46 2.83
C ILE A 22 0.03 -3.05 1.86
N TYR A 23 1.08 -3.85 1.74
CA TYR A 23 2.14 -3.66 0.76
C TYR A 23 1.58 -3.55 -0.66
N MET A 24 0.70 -4.48 -1.07
CA MET A 24 0.09 -4.48 -2.40
C MET A 24 -0.80 -3.25 -2.63
N THR A 25 -1.45 -2.73 -1.59
CA THR A 25 -2.23 -1.48 -1.66
C THR A 25 -1.33 -0.29 -1.98
N LEU A 26 -0.18 -0.19 -1.31
CA LEU A 26 0.80 0.87 -1.59
C LEU A 26 1.40 0.76 -2.99
N VAL A 27 1.78 -0.46 -3.41
CA VAL A 27 2.28 -0.72 -4.77
C VAL A 27 1.29 -0.25 -5.82
N ARG A 28 -0.01 -0.57 -5.64
CA ARG A 28 -1.07 -0.17 -6.57
C ARG A 28 -1.36 1.32 -6.53
N ALA A 29 -1.30 1.95 -5.35
CA ALA A 29 -1.55 3.38 -5.21
C ALA A 29 -0.48 4.24 -5.92
N VAL A 30 0.78 3.79 -5.90
CA VAL A 30 1.91 4.49 -6.56
C VAL A 30 1.97 4.18 -8.06
N SER A 31 1.38 3.08 -8.51
CA SER A 31 1.41 2.71 -9.93
C SER A 31 0.40 3.53 -10.72
N SER A 32 0.76 3.94 -11.94
CA SER A 32 -0.15 4.76 -12.75
C SER A 32 -1.49 4.05 -12.99
N GLY A 33 -2.61 4.77 -12.80
CA GLY A 33 -3.95 4.18 -12.89
C GLY A 33 -4.29 3.61 -14.28
N ALA A 34 -3.72 4.19 -15.35
CA ALA A 34 -3.94 3.68 -16.70
C ALA A 34 -3.16 2.38 -16.93
N SER A 35 -1.87 2.32 -16.59
CA SER A 35 -1.04 1.14 -16.88
C SER A 35 -1.37 -0.07 -16.01
N THR A 36 -1.88 0.13 -14.80
CA THR A 36 -2.33 -0.96 -13.92
C THR A 36 -3.65 -1.59 -14.31
N LEU A 37 -4.60 -0.81 -14.87
CA LEU A 37 -5.89 -1.33 -15.34
C LEU A 37 -5.76 -2.20 -16.59
N PHE A 38 -4.73 -1.95 -17.41
CA PHE A 38 -4.44 -2.73 -18.61
C PHE A 38 -3.31 -3.76 -18.42
N ALA A 39 -2.73 -3.85 -17.22
CA ALA A 39 -1.72 -4.84 -16.91
C ALA A 39 -2.32 -6.25 -16.93
N LYS A 40 -1.86 -7.07 -17.88
CA LYS A 40 -2.32 -8.46 -18.07
C LYS A 40 -1.97 -9.39 -16.89
N SER A 41 -1.12 -8.94 -15.95
CA SER A 41 -0.65 -9.77 -14.84
C SER A 41 -0.50 -8.96 -13.55
N PRO A 42 -0.87 -9.55 -12.39
CA PRO A 42 -0.60 -8.93 -11.09
C PRO A 42 0.90 -8.75 -10.89
N SER A 43 1.36 -7.51 -10.75
CA SER A 43 2.75 -7.21 -10.41
C SER A 43 2.93 -7.09 -8.89
N LEU A 44 4.00 -7.70 -8.37
CA LEU A 44 4.40 -7.54 -6.96
C LEU A 44 5.18 -6.24 -6.72
N THR A 45 5.60 -5.55 -7.77
CA THR A 45 6.33 -4.28 -7.70
C THR A 45 5.57 -3.18 -8.45
N PRO A 46 5.80 -1.90 -8.12
CA PRO A 46 5.15 -0.81 -8.82
C PRO A 46 5.37 -0.88 -10.35
N VAL A 47 4.32 -0.58 -11.11
CA VAL A 47 4.34 -0.50 -12.58
C VAL A 47 4.15 0.97 -12.94
N ASP A 48 5.08 1.54 -13.71
CA ASP A 48 5.13 2.97 -14.04
C ASP A 48 4.88 3.85 -12.80
N PRO A 49 5.85 3.90 -11.85
CA PRO A 49 5.67 4.61 -10.59
C PRO A 49 5.40 6.10 -10.81
N ASP A 50 4.24 6.58 -10.35
CA ASP A 50 3.83 7.97 -10.41
C ASP A 50 3.47 8.47 -9.01
N TRP A 51 4.34 9.28 -8.43
CA TRP A 51 4.12 9.89 -7.12
C TRP A 51 3.20 11.13 -7.18
N GLY A 52 2.99 11.70 -8.37
CA GLY A 52 2.11 12.85 -8.58
C GLY A 52 0.62 12.54 -8.32
N VAL A 53 0.25 11.26 -8.30
CA VAL A 53 -1.10 10.79 -7.97
C VAL A 53 -1.55 11.23 -6.58
N PHE A 54 -0.65 11.29 -5.59
CA PHE A 54 -0.98 11.75 -4.24
C PHE A 54 -1.24 13.25 -4.21
N THR A 55 -0.37 14.06 -4.83
CA THR A 55 -0.56 15.50 -4.95
C THR A 55 -1.88 15.82 -5.67
N LYS A 56 -2.20 15.09 -6.74
CA LYS A 56 -3.49 15.21 -7.44
C LYS A 56 -4.68 14.83 -6.55
N ALA A 57 -4.56 13.77 -5.75
CA ALA A 57 -5.62 13.37 -4.82
C ALA A 57 -5.91 14.45 -3.77
N PHE A 58 -4.87 15.08 -3.21
CA PHE A 58 -5.05 16.14 -2.21
C PHE A 58 -5.53 17.47 -2.83
N ASN A 59 -4.92 17.91 -3.93
CA ASN A 59 -5.17 19.24 -4.49
C ASN A 59 -6.34 19.27 -5.49
N THR A 60 -6.52 18.22 -6.28
CA THR A 60 -7.54 18.17 -7.35
C THR A 60 -8.81 17.47 -6.89
N LEU A 61 -8.70 16.40 -6.09
CA LEU A 61 -9.85 15.66 -5.57
C LEU A 61 -10.28 16.12 -4.16
N GLY A 62 -9.58 17.09 -3.58
CA GLY A 62 -9.97 17.73 -2.32
C GLY A 62 -9.97 16.81 -1.10
N MET A 63 -9.22 15.69 -1.14
CA MET A 63 -9.26 14.64 -0.11
C MET A 63 -8.82 15.10 1.29
N GLY A 64 -8.12 16.22 1.40
CA GLY A 64 -7.65 16.74 2.69
C GLY A 64 -8.79 17.08 3.66
N LYS A 65 -9.89 17.69 3.17
CA LYS A 65 -11.01 18.08 4.03
C LYS A 65 -11.78 16.87 4.58
N PRO A 66 -12.18 15.87 3.77
CA PRO A 66 -12.77 14.63 4.28
C PRO A 66 -11.88 13.88 5.26
N MET A 67 -10.57 13.77 5.00
CA MET A 67 -9.64 13.10 5.92
C MET A 67 -9.57 13.80 7.27
N TRP A 68 -9.53 15.13 7.28
CA TRP A 68 -9.56 15.92 8.51
C TRP A 68 -10.87 15.72 9.28
N GLN A 69 -12.00 15.70 8.59
CA GLN A 69 -13.30 15.44 9.21
C GLN A 69 -13.35 14.06 9.87
N SER A 70 -12.85 13.02 9.20
CA SER A 70 -12.77 11.68 9.78
C SER A 70 -11.89 11.64 11.03
N LEU A 71 -10.75 12.34 11.02
CA LEU A 71 -9.85 12.40 12.18
C LEU A 71 -10.50 13.06 13.39
N VAL A 72 -11.21 14.18 13.20
CA VAL A 72 -11.80 14.97 14.28
C VAL A 72 -13.05 14.32 14.87
N VAL A 73 -13.80 13.58 14.04
CA VAL A 73 -15.10 12.98 14.43
C VAL A 73 -14.94 11.56 14.99
N THR A 74 -13.74 10.96 14.91
CA THR A 74 -13.42 9.68 15.57
C THR A 74 -13.29 9.86 17.07
#